data_AF-A0A853U8C0-F1
#
_entry.id   AF-A0A853U8C0-F1
#
_cell.length_a   1.000
_cell.length_b   1.000
_cell.length_c   1.000
_cell.angle_alpha   90.00
_cell.angle_beta   90.00
_cell.angle_gamma   90.00
#
_symmetry.space_group_name_H-M   'P 1'
#
loop_
_entity.id
_entity.type
_entity.pdbx_description
1 polymer ?
#
loop_
_entity_poly.entity_id
_entity_poly.type
_entity_poly.pdbx_seq_one_letter_code
_entity_poly.pdbx_strand_id
1 'polypeptide(L)'
;MSDTLAPQKRILHVLTEASSPIADTAATIIAGQLERGYRVAVASRAEVFQALSAQHPQLRHIDIPARPSAFDLSAGTSAFRLHKIYRHIDVVHAHGRHAAVLAGLGLTGLPTRMHPPIIATVGRDEDDSLFGAQHSIVARTATAVLGTTERVVADYEDDVAVAERAQLVRTDDQGFPRPNVSAKKMRRRLSADDGRMVIAVPIEAKDTVELTEVVEAIVALDKTQSDRRWRVVFTGRGGVRSHLEKLSHALDYVTVAAPSDAVNVVNAADIVIASARMTGLDSDDVMNVGKATIVVGNERLARAYGPHATVANTADEIGQAIASYAGSPADRISDGFALRKRVRSGNRDHLVETLLELYAYAETLNA
;
A
#
# COMPACT_ATOMS: atom_id res chain seq x y z
N MET A 1 24.11 -0.72 -10.61
CA MET A 1 23.25 0.21 -11.38
C MET A 1 22.39 0.94 -10.36
N SER A 2 21.95 2.18 -10.58
CA SER A 2 21.04 2.82 -9.64
C SER A 2 19.70 2.09 -9.69
N ASP A 3 19.17 1.63 -8.56
CA ASP A 3 17.86 0.98 -8.48
C ASP A 3 16.70 2.00 -8.68
N THR A 4 17.03 3.29 -8.77
CA THR A 4 16.09 4.40 -8.96
C THR A 4 16.23 5.07 -10.33
N LEU A 5 15.13 5.67 -10.79
CA LEU A 5 15.02 6.37 -12.07
C LEU A 5 16.13 7.42 -12.23
N ALA A 6 16.69 7.56 -13.42
CA ALA A 6 17.76 8.54 -13.62
C ALA A 6 17.21 10.00 -13.51
N PRO A 7 17.87 10.93 -12.79
CA PRO A 7 17.34 12.28 -12.52
C PRO A 7 16.99 13.13 -13.76
N GLN A 8 17.63 12.84 -14.90
CA GLN A 8 17.36 13.52 -16.18
C GLN A 8 16.02 13.15 -16.83
N LYS A 9 15.36 12.10 -16.33
CA LYS A 9 14.09 11.58 -16.86
C LYS A 9 12.94 12.56 -16.60
N ARG A 10 12.00 12.57 -17.55
CA ARG A 10 10.85 13.48 -17.60
C ARG A 10 9.61 12.72 -17.14
N ILE A 11 9.11 13.09 -15.98
CA ILE A 11 7.97 12.47 -15.32
C ILE A 11 6.73 13.34 -15.58
N LEU A 12 5.69 12.74 -16.15
CA LEU A 12 4.39 13.39 -16.31
C LEU A 12 3.40 12.83 -15.30
N HIS A 13 2.92 13.68 -14.39
CA HIS A 13 1.77 13.34 -13.57
C HIS A 13 0.48 13.75 -14.26
N VAL A 14 -0.54 12.89 -14.26
CA VAL A 14 -1.87 13.20 -14.80
C VAL A 14 -2.87 13.24 -13.66
N LEU A 15 -3.56 14.37 -13.49
CA LEU A 15 -4.55 14.57 -12.44
C LEU A 15 -5.85 15.17 -12.99
N THR A 16 -6.99 14.63 -12.57
CA THR A 16 -8.32 15.14 -12.95
C THR A 16 -9.05 15.81 -11.79
N GLU A 17 -8.58 15.60 -10.56
CA GLU A 17 -9.10 16.13 -9.30
C GLU A 17 -7.96 16.62 -8.39
N ALA A 18 -8.28 17.52 -7.45
CA ALA A 18 -7.33 18.08 -6.49
C ALA A 18 -7.70 17.82 -5.02
N SER A 19 -8.84 17.20 -4.75
CA SER A 19 -9.39 17.06 -3.39
C SER A 19 -9.68 15.60 -3.09
N SER A 20 -8.62 14.81 -2.96
CA SER A 20 -8.68 13.41 -2.56
C SER A 20 -7.35 12.98 -1.93
N PRO A 21 -7.34 11.88 -1.14
CA PRO A 21 -6.09 11.32 -0.62
C PRO A 21 -5.06 10.98 -1.71
N ILE A 22 -5.54 10.64 -2.91
CA ILE A 22 -4.65 10.39 -4.07
C ILE A 22 -4.02 11.70 -4.53
N ALA A 23 -4.79 12.79 -4.63
CA ALA A 23 -4.27 14.10 -5.00
C ALA A 23 -3.27 14.68 -3.97
N ASP A 24 -3.55 14.50 -2.67
CA ASP A 24 -2.63 14.91 -1.59
C ASP A 24 -1.29 14.14 -1.66
N THR A 25 -1.39 12.85 -1.97
CA THR A 25 -0.23 11.98 -2.21
C THR A 25 0.54 12.44 -3.45
N ALA A 26 -0.16 12.75 -4.55
CA ALA A 26 0.43 13.27 -5.78
C ALA A 26 1.22 14.56 -5.53
N ALA A 27 0.65 15.52 -4.81
CA ALA A 27 1.33 16.78 -4.46
C ALA A 27 2.64 16.52 -3.69
N THR A 28 2.58 15.60 -2.72
CA THR A 28 3.74 15.18 -1.91
C THR A 28 4.84 14.53 -2.76
N ILE A 29 4.45 13.65 -3.69
CA ILE A 29 5.37 13.01 -4.65
C ILE A 29 6.04 14.04 -5.55
N ILE A 30 5.23 14.90 -6.17
CA ILE A 30 5.68 15.93 -7.12
C ILE A 30 6.71 16.83 -6.43
N ALA A 31 6.39 17.33 -5.22
CA ALA A 31 7.31 18.16 -4.44
C ALA A 31 8.64 17.44 -4.16
N GLY A 32 8.58 16.20 -3.66
CA GLY A 32 9.79 15.45 -3.33
C GLY A 32 10.62 15.00 -4.54
N GLN A 33 10.03 14.85 -5.72
CA GLN A 33 10.76 14.63 -6.98
C GLN A 33 11.45 15.91 -7.45
N LEU A 34 10.77 17.05 -7.38
CA LEU A 34 11.34 18.36 -7.74
C LEU A 34 12.52 18.73 -6.84
N GLU A 35 12.40 18.49 -5.52
CA GLU A 35 13.49 18.67 -4.55
C GLU A 35 14.71 17.79 -4.86
N ARG A 36 14.50 16.60 -5.44
CA ARG A 36 15.56 15.68 -5.90
C ARG A 36 16.09 16.00 -7.31
N GLY A 37 15.60 17.07 -7.96
CA GLY A 37 16.09 17.54 -9.26
C GLY A 37 15.48 16.87 -10.48
N TYR A 38 14.39 16.10 -10.32
CA TYR A 38 13.69 15.47 -11.46
C TYR A 38 12.92 16.50 -12.29
N ARG A 39 12.75 16.20 -13.59
CA ARG A 39 11.97 17.03 -14.50
C ARG A 39 10.50 16.62 -14.45
N VAL A 40 9.70 17.39 -13.74
CA VAL A 40 8.29 17.05 -13.49
C VAL A 40 7.35 17.99 -14.24
N ALA A 41 6.34 17.40 -14.88
CA ALA A 41 5.19 18.12 -15.42
C ALA A 41 3.88 17.55 -14.87
N VAL A 42 2.85 18.39 -14.80
CA VAL A 42 1.49 17.99 -14.41
C VAL A 42 0.54 18.28 -15.57
N ALA A 43 -0.13 17.25 -16.07
CA ALA A 43 -1.28 17.38 -16.94
C ALA A 43 -2.57 17.42 -16.11
N SER A 44 -3.21 18.58 -16.04
CA SER A 44 -4.49 18.78 -15.35
C SER A 44 -5.21 20.03 -15.83
N ARG A 45 -6.44 20.26 -15.34
CA ARG A 45 -7.10 21.57 -15.46
C ARG A 45 -6.34 22.61 -14.63
N ALA A 46 -6.36 23.88 -15.06
CA ALA A 46 -5.70 24.97 -14.34
C ALA A 46 -6.08 25.06 -12.85
N GLU A 47 -7.35 24.89 -12.51
CA GLU A 47 -7.85 24.87 -11.12
C GLU A 47 -7.26 23.72 -10.29
N VAL A 48 -7.09 22.54 -10.89
CA VAL A 48 -6.47 21.38 -10.23
C VAL A 48 -4.98 21.63 -10.01
N PHE A 49 -4.29 22.16 -11.02
CA PHE A 49 -2.88 22.51 -10.92
C PHE A 49 -2.61 23.54 -9.82
N GLN A 50 -3.44 24.58 -9.73
CA GLN A 50 -3.32 25.62 -8.70
C GLN A 50 -3.57 25.06 -7.29
N ALA A 51 -4.55 24.16 -7.13
CA ALA A 51 -4.90 23.56 -5.85
C ALA A 51 -3.82 22.62 -5.27
N LEU A 52 -3.01 21.97 -6.12
CA LEU A 52 -1.94 21.07 -5.68
C LEU A 52 -0.87 21.73 -4.80
N SER A 53 -0.78 23.06 -4.78
CA SER A 53 0.15 23.84 -3.94
C SER A 53 1.64 23.50 -4.11
N ALA A 54 2.02 22.66 -5.07
CA ALA A 54 3.38 22.25 -5.37
C ALA A 54 4.12 23.29 -6.24
N GLN A 55 4.13 24.56 -5.82
CA GLN A 55 4.76 25.62 -6.60
C GLN A 55 6.28 25.44 -6.63
N HIS A 56 6.84 25.14 -7.81
CA HIS A 56 8.27 25.04 -8.02
C HIS A 56 8.65 25.63 -9.39
N PRO A 57 9.77 26.38 -9.52
CA PRO A 57 10.14 27.06 -10.78
C PRO A 57 10.32 26.11 -11.97
N GLN A 58 10.70 24.87 -11.71
CA GLN A 58 10.92 23.84 -12.72
C GLN A 58 9.67 23.02 -13.04
N LEU A 59 8.61 23.13 -12.23
CA LEU A 59 7.35 22.45 -12.51
C LEU A 59 6.71 23.05 -13.77
N ARG A 60 6.20 22.18 -14.64
CA ARG A 60 5.50 22.58 -15.86
C ARG A 60 4.04 22.12 -15.81
N HIS A 61 3.13 23.00 -16.21
CA HIS A 61 1.72 22.69 -16.34
C HIS A 61 1.38 22.41 -17.81
N ILE A 62 0.67 21.31 -18.05
CA ILE A 62 0.07 20.97 -19.33
C ILE A 62 -1.43 21.00 -19.13
N ASP A 63 -2.10 21.99 -19.72
CA ASP A 63 -3.55 22.08 -19.59
C ASP A 63 -4.23 20.89 -20.28
N ILE A 64 -5.11 20.20 -19.57
CA ILE A 64 -6.06 19.22 -20.13
C ILE A 64 -7.47 19.53 -19.60
N PRO A 65 -8.50 19.53 -20.46
CA PRO A 65 -9.83 19.99 -20.05
C PRO A 65 -10.66 18.94 -19.28
N ALA A 66 -10.22 17.68 -19.22
CA ALA A 66 -11.02 16.58 -18.67
C ALA A 66 -11.41 16.79 -17.20
N ARG A 67 -12.67 16.44 -16.90
CA ARG A 67 -13.25 16.40 -15.55
C ARG A 67 -13.30 14.95 -15.05
N PRO A 68 -13.34 14.72 -13.72
CA PRO A 68 -13.51 13.38 -13.17
C PRO A 68 -14.73 12.69 -13.78
N SER A 69 -14.57 11.41 -14.14
CA SER A 69 -15.63 10.49 -14.58
C SER A 69 -16.43 10.90 -15.83
N ALA A 70 -16.00 11.94 -16.56
CA ALA A 70 -16.68 12.39 -17.78
C ALA A 70 -16.04 11.77 -19.03
N PHE A 71 -16.73 10.82 -19.67
CA PHE A 71 -16.39 10.37 -21.02
C PHE A 71 -17.11 11.22 -22.07
N ASP A 72 -16.62 12.43 -22.27
CA ASP A 72 -17.12 13.39 -23.25
C ASP A 72 -16.00 13.88 -24.19
N LEU A 73 -16.29 14.93 -24.97
CA LEU A 73 -15.30 15.54 -25.88
C LEU A 73 -14.04 16.06 -25.16
N SER A 74 -14.13 16.39 -23.87
CA SER A 74 -12.99 16.83 -23.06
C SER A 74 -12.03 15.68 -22.77
N ALA A 75 -12.53 14.45 -22.62
CA ALA A 75 -11.70 13.26 -22.47
C ALA A 75 -10.89 12.98 -23.75
N GLY A 76 -11.54 13.03 -24.92
CA GLY A 76 -10.87 12.89 -26.21
C GLY A 76 -9.82 13.98 -26.47
N THR A 77 -10.15 15.23 -26.12
CA THR A 77 -9.20 16.36 -26.23
C THR A 77 -8.00 16.17 -25.31
N SER A 78 -8.22 15.68 -24.09
CA SER A 78 -7.17 15.42 -23.11
C SER A 78 -6.25 14.30 -23.57
N ALA A 79 -6.81 13.16 -23.99
CA ALA A 79 -6.05 12.04 -24.54
C ALA A 79 -5.21 12.46 -25.76
N PHE A 80 -5.77 13.27 -26.68
CA PHE A 80 -5.04 13.78 -27.82
C PHE A 80 -3.90 14.75 -27.44
N ARG A 81 -4.08 15.57 -26.40
CA ARG A 81 -3.00 16.42 -25.88
C ARG A 81 -1.88 15.56 -25.27
N LEU A 82 -2.22 14.54 -24.49
CA LEU A 82 -1.26 13.58 -23.93
C LEU A 82 -0.49 12.82 -25.04
N HIS A 83 -1.20 12.32 -26.05
CA HIS A 83 -0.63 11.66 -27.22
C HIS A 83 0.49 12.48 -27.88
N LYS A 84 0.27 13.79 -28.08
CA LYS A 84 1.25 14.67 -28.74
C LYS A 84 2.54 14.87 -27.95
N ILE A 85 2.48 14.73 -26.63
CA ILE A 85 3.62 15.01 -25.75
C ILE A 85 4.39 13.76 -25.35
N TYR A 86 3.82 12.55 -25.48
CA TYR A 86 4.45 11.29 -25.04
C TYR A 86 5.82 11.02 -25.63
N ARG A 87 6.12 11.47 -26.85
CA ARG A 87 7.48 11.43 -27.41
C ARG A 87 8.53 12.21 -26.60
N HIS A 88 8.11 13.03 -25.66
CA HIS A 88 8.95 13.85 -24.79
C HIS A 88 8.84 13.45 -23.31
N ILE A 89 8.11 12.38 -22.99
CA ILE A 89 7.90 11.92 -21.62
C ILE A 89 8.54 10.54 -21.49
N ASP A 90 9.28 10.34 -20.40
CA ASP A 90 9.93 9.06 -20.14
C ASP A 90 9.04 8.16 -19.27
N VAL A 91 8.24 8.73 -18.35
CA VAL A 91 7.31 7.99 -17.48
C VAL A 91 6.04 8.80 -17.24
N VAL A 92 4.88 8.13 -17.23
CA VAL A 92 3.58 8.73 -16.87
C VAL A 92 3.09 8.14 -15.57
N HIS A 93 2.72 8.98 -14.60
CA HIS A 93 2.04 8.56 -13.37
C HIS A 93 0.66 9.20 -13.27
N ALA A 94 -0.37 8.41 -13.52
CA ALA A 94 -1.76 8.86 -13.50
C ALA A 94 -2.40 8.65 -12.13
N HIS A 95 -3.06 9.68 -11.61
CA HIS A 95 -3.65 9.72 -10.28
C HIS A 95 -5.17 9.69 -10.36
N GLY A 96 -5.74 8.55 -9.99
CA GLY A 96 -7.15 8.23 -10.17
C GLY A 96 -7.41 7.44 -11.45
N ARG A 97 -8.49 6.65 -11.46
CA ARG A 97 -8.83 5.78 -12.60
C ARG A 97 -9.05 6.57 -13.88
N HIS A 98 -9.82 7.67 -13.79
CA HIS A 98 -10.11 8.46 -14.98
C HIS A 98 -8.83 9.06 -15.58
N ALA A 99 -7.90 9.55 -14.75
CA ALA A 99 -6.59 10.00 -15.23
C ALA A 99 -5.80 8.86 -15.93
N ALA A 100 -5.85 7.64 -15.38
CA ALA A 100 -5.19 6.47 -15.96
C ALA A 100 -5.80 6.07 -17.31
N VAL A 101 -7.12 6.12 -17.42
CA VAL A 101 -7.85 5.94 -18.68
C VAL A 101 -7.43 6.98 -19.72
N LEU A 102 -7.39 8.27 -19.36
CA LEU A 102 -6.97 9.32 -20.28
C LEU A 102 -5.53 9.10 -20.76
N ALA A 103 -4.65 8.66 -19.86
CA ALA A 103 -3.29 8.32 -20.20
C ALA A 103 -3.22 7.13 -21.18
N GLY A 104 -3.94 6.05 -20.89
CA GLY A 104 -4.04 4.89 -21.78
C GLY A 104 -4.60 5.23 -23.16
N LEU A 105 -5.66 6.03 -23.23
CA LEU A 105 -6.23 6.52 -24.50
C LEU A 105 -5.24 7.38 -25.29
N GLY A 106 -4.33 8.10 -24.62
CA GLY A 106 -3.25 8.85 -25.26
C GLY A 106 -2.27 7.98 -26.06
N LEU A 107 -2.18 6.68 -25.75
CA LEU A 107 -1.35 5.73 -26.50
C LEU A 107 -1.93 5.35 -27.86
N THR A 108 -3.22 5.62 -28.09
CA THR A 108 -3.93 5.20 -29.31
C THR A 108 -3.21 5.70 -30.56
N GLY A 109 -2.86 4.77 -31.45
CA GLY A 109 -2.17 5.06 -32.71
C GLY A 109 -0.68 5.38 -32.60
N LEU A 110 -0.08 5.35 -31.40
CA LEU A 110 1.37 5.43 -31.24
C LEU A 110 2.02 4.05 -31.47
N PRO A 111 3.18 3.97 -32.14
CA PRO A 111 4.01 2.77 -32.13
C PRO A 111 4.46 2.44 -30.70
N THR A 112 4.55 1.15 -30.35
CA THR A 112 4.92 0.68 -28.99
C THR A 112 6.21 1.33 -28.46
N ARG A 113 7.22 1.53 -29.31
CA ARG A 113 8.48 2.23 -28.94
C ARG A 113 8.31 3.69 -28.47
N MET A 114 7.12 4.26 -28.61
CA MET A 114 6.77 5.62 -28.17
C MET A 114 5.81 5.61 -26.98
N HIS A 115 5.50 4.43 -26.43
CA HIS A 115 4.63 4.29 -25.26
C HIS A 115 5.47 4.49 -24.00
N PRO A 116 5.32 5.61 -23.27
CA PRO A 116 5.92 5.70 -21.96
C PRO A 116 5.24 4.66 -21.04
N PRO A 117 5.96 4.04 -20.09
CA PRO A 117 5.32 3.27 -19.04
C PRO A 117 4.32 4.13 -18.29
N ILE A 118 3.15 3.54 -18.04
CA ILE A 118 2.05 4.19 -17.30
C ILE A 118 1.94 3.50 -15.94
N ILE A 119 2.17 4.25 -14.88
CA ILE A 119 1.86 3.88 -13.51
C ILE A 119 0.50 4.51 -13.18
N ALA A 120 -0.44 3.72 -12.66
CA ALA A 120 -1.79 4.18 -12.34
C ALA A 120 -2.09 4.01 -10.85
N THR A 121 -2.30 5.10 -10.11
CA THR A 121 -2.85 5.04 -8.75
C THR A 121 -4.36 5.02 -8.81
N VAL A 122 -5.01 3.92 -8.43
CA VAL A 122 -6.45 3.69 -8.63
C VAL A 122 -7.20 3.63 -7.31
N GLY A 123 -8.22 4.49 -7.18
CA GLY A 123 -9.12 4.60 -6.03
C GLY A 123 -10.20 3.51 -5.95
N ARG A 124 -11.02 3.54 -4.88
CA ARG A 124 -12.24 2.73 -4.78
C ARG A 124 -13.28 3.17 -5.81
N ASP A 125 -14.12 2.20 -6.17
CA ASP A 125 -15.32 2.39 -6.97
C ASP A 125 -16.41 3.09 -6.19
N GLU A 126 -16.78 4.29 -6.61
CA GLU A 126 -18.13 4.78 -6.42
C GLU A 126 -18.91 4.41 -7.68
N ASP A 127 -20.04 3.72 -7.51
CA ASP A 127 -20.87 3.09 -8.56
C ASP A 127 -20.79 3.79 -9.93
N ASP A 128 -19.90 3.30 -10.81
CA ASP A 128 -19.72 3.82 -12.16
C ASP A 128 -20.21 2.80 -13.19
N SER A 129 -21.27 3.17 -13.92
CA SER A 129 -21.81 2.38 -15.03
C SER A 129 -20.79 2.05 -16.13
N LEU A 130 -19.68 2.80 -16.20
CA LEU A 130 -18.59 2.61 -17.16
C LEU A 130 -17.40 1.83 -16.58
N PHE A 131 -17.53 1.29 -15.36
CA PHE A 131 -16.47 0.57 -14.65
C PHE A 131 -15.75 -0.44 -15.54
N GLY A 132 -16.48 -1.33 -16.20
CA GLY A 132 -15.88 -2.40 -17.02
C GLY A 132 -15.04 -1.88 -18.19
N ALA A 133 -15.46 -0.79 -18.84
CA ALA A 133 -14.72 -0.20 -19.95
C ALA A 133 -13.45 0.52 -19.47
N GLN A 134 -13.56 1.29 -18.38
CA GLN A 134 -12.42 1.98 -17.77
C GLN A 134 -11.37 0.99 -17.26
N HIS A 135 -11.83 -0.04 -16.55
CA HIS A 135 -11.00 -1.11 -16.04
C HIS A 135 -10.22 -1.78 -17.19
N SER A 136 -10.90 -2.17 -18.27
CA SER A 136 -10.24 -2.81 -19.42
C SER A 136 -9.19 -1.91 -20.09
N ILE A 137 -9.42 -0.59 -20.17
CA ILE A 137 -8.42 0.34 -20.70
C ILE A 137 -7.20 0.37 -19.79
N VAL A 138 -7.38 0.52 -18.47
CA VAL A 138 -6.26 0.58 -17.51
C VAL A 138 -5.49 -0.74 -17.51
N ALA A 139 -6.18 -1.87 -17.43
CA ALA A 139 -5.59 -3.22 -17.48
C ALA A 139 -4.69 -3.42 -18.72
N ARG A 140 -5.13 -2.94 -19.89
CA ARG A 140 -4.38 -3.09 -21.14
C ARG A 140 -3.23 -2.12 -21.35
N THR A 141 -3.22 -1.00 -20.63
CA THR A 141 -2.31 0.13 -20.94
C THR A 141 -1.39 0.52 -19.80
N ALA A 142 -1.73 0.18 -18.55
CA ALA A 142 -0.87 0.41 -17.41
C ALA A 142 0.26 -0.63 -17.40
N THR A 143 1.48 -0.17 -17.13
CA THR A 143 2.61 -1.04 -16.81
C THR A 143 2.53 -1.47 -15.34
N ALA A 144 2.05 -0.58 -14.47
CA ALA A 144 1.84 -0.85 -13.05
C ALA A 144 0.57 -0.20 -12.52
N VAL A 145 -0.14 -0.87 -11.62
CA VAL A 145 -1.30 -0.35 -10.89
C VAL A 145 -1.01 -0.32 -9.40
N LEU A 146 -1.21 0.84 -8.79
CA LEU A 146 -1.16 1.09 -7.36
C LEU A 146 -2.57 1.27 -6.82
N GLY A 147 -3.16 0.21 -6.25
CA GLY A 147 -4.52 0.22 -5.73
C GLY A 147 -4.62 0.87 -4.34
N THR A 148 -5.60 1.76 -4.13
CA THR A 148 -5.87 2.34 -2.80
C THR A 148 -6.54 1.38 -1.81
N THR A 149 -6.86 0.15 -2.25
CA THR A 149 -7.29 -0.95 -1.38
C THR A 149 -6.89 -2.30 -1.98
N GLU A 150 -6.82 -3.34 -1.14
CA GLU A 150 -6.58 -4.72 -1.59
C GLU A 150 -7.56 -5.19 -2.66
N ARG A 151 -8.84 -4.80 -2.56
CA ARG A 151 -9.84 -5.14 -3.58
C ARG A 151 -9.45 -4.58 -4.95
N VAL A 152 -9.02 -3.32 -4.99
CA VAL A 152 -8.57 -2.70 -6.24
C VAL A 152 -7.30 -3.37 -6.75
N VAL A 153 -6.37 -3.78 -5.87
CA VAL A 153 -5.18 -4.54 -6.30
C VAL A 153 -5.57 -5.87 -6.93
N ALA A 154 -6.46 -6.62 -6.28
CA ALA A 154 -6.94 -7.92 -6.78
C ALA A 154 -7.65 -7.79 -8.13
N ASP A 155 -8.34 -6.68 -8.40
CA ASP A 155 -8.99 -6.47 -9.69
C ASP A 155 -7.97 -6.41 -10.86
N TYR A 156 -6.69 -6.06 -10.62
CA TYR A 156 -5.66 -5.93 -11.68
C TYR A 156 -4.52 -6.94 -11.58
N GLU A 157 -4.51 -7.84 -10.58
CA GLU A 157 -3.35 -8.69 -10.27
C GLU A 157 -2.99 -9.67 -11.39
N ASP A 158 -3.98 -10.12 -12.15
CA ASP A 158 -3.80 -11.06 -13.27
C ASP A 158 -3.59 -10.35 -14.63
N ASP A 159 -3.89 -9.04 -14.71
CA ASP A 159 -3.95 -8.30 -15.98
C ASP A 159 -2.78 -7.34 -16.19
N VAL A 160 -2.10 -6.91 -15.11
CA VAL A 160 -1.03 -5.90 -15.15
C VAL A 160 0.26 -6.49 -14.60
N ALA A 161 1.40 -6.15 -15.22
CA ALA A 161 2.71 -6.69 -14.83
C ALA A 161 3.07 -6.43 -13.36
N VAL A 162 2.60 -5.32 -12.79
CA VAL A 162 2.76 -4.99 -11.38
C VAL A 162 1.44 -4.46 -10.83
N ALA A 163 0.85 -5.17 -9.87
CA ALA A 163 -0.32 -4.71 -9.12
C ALA A 163 -0.01 -4.70 -7.63
N GLU A 164 0.03 -3.51 -7.02
CA GLU A 164 0.50 -3.33 -5.65
C GLU A 164 -0.34 -2.34 -4.87
N ARG A 165 -0.21 -2.37 -3.55
CA ARG A 165 -0.92 -1.44 -2.66
C ARG A 165 -0.29 -0.04 -2.73
N ALA A 166 -1.09 0.97 -3.04
CA ALA A 166 -0.67 2.38 -2.99
C ALA A 166 -0.43 2.83 -1.55
N GLN A 167 0.74 3.41 -1.28
CA GLN A 167 1.00 4.19 -0.07
C GLN A 167 0.38 5.59 -0.24
N LEU A 168 -0.50 6.00 0.66
CA LEU A 168 -1.16 7.31 0.61
C LEU A 168 -0.68 8.18 1.77
N VAL A 169 -0.51 9.47 1.51
CA VAL A 169 -0.29 10.45 2.57
C VAL A 169 -1.56 10.54 3.39
N ARG A 170 -1.47 10.18 4.68
CA ARG A 170 -2.58 10.34 5.62
C ARG A 170 -2.52 11.73 6.23
N THR A 171 -3.58 12.52 6.03
CA THR A 171 -3.85 13.70 6.87
C THR A 171 -4.40 13.21 8.22
N ASP A 172 -4.06 13.95 9.30
CA ASP A 172 -4.18 13.53 10.71
C ASP A 172 -5.56 12.98 11.13
N ASP A 173 -6.63 13.27 10.37
CA ASP A 173 -8.00 12.88 10.67
C ASP A 173 -8.43 11.49 10.14
N GLN A 174 -7.66 10.86 9.24
CA GLN A 174 -7.93 9.52 8.69
C GLN A 174 -7.20 8.41 9.47
N GLY A 175 -7.07 8.61 10.79
CA GLY A 175 -6.43 7.66 11.71
C GLY A 175 -7.02 6.26 11.62
N PHE A 176 -6.24 5.27 12.08
CA PHE A 176 -6.60 3.85 12.21
C PHE A 176 -8.12 3.61 12.35
N PRO A 177 -8.72 2.65 11.60
CA PRO A 177 -10.14 2.32 11.69
C PRO A 177 -10.57 2.26 13.15
N ARG A 178 -11.61 3.02 13.52
CA ARG A 178 -11.97 3.15 14.93
C ARG A 178 -12.40 1.77 15.47
N PRO A 179 -11.72 1.22 16.50
CA PRO A 179 -12.13 -0.04 17.09
C PRO A 179 -13.51 0.14 17.71
N ASN A 180 -14.43 -0.80 17.43
CA ASN A 180 -15.78 -0.77 17.99
C ASN A 180 -15.84 -1.43 19.39
N VAL A 181 -14.74 -2.07 19.82
CA VAL A 181 -14.57 -2.68 21.14
C VAL A 181 -13.26 -2.21 21.76
N SER A 182 -13.29 -1.88 23.07
CA SER A 182 -12.06 -1.48 23.77
C SER A 182 -11.06 -2.64 23.87
N ALA A 183 -9.75 -2.32 23.82
CA ALA A 183 -8.68 -3.30 23.92
C ALA A 183 -8.86 -4.25 25.12
N LYS A 184 -9.19 -3.72 26.31
CA LYS A 184 -9.46 -4.52 27.52
C LYS A 184 -10.63 -5.50 27.32
N LYS A 185 -11.71 -5.09 26.66
CA LYS A 185 -12.85 -5.97 26.39
C LYS A 185 -12.50 -7.03 25.35
N MET A 186 -11.69 -6.69 24.35
CA MET A 186 -11.23 -7.65 23.35
C MET A 186 -10.28 -8.69 23.96
N ARG A 187 -9.31 -8.29 24.81
CA ARG A 187 -8.42 -9.25 25.50
C ARG A 187 -9.18 -10.27 26.34
N ARG A 188 -10.25 -9.86 27.04
CA ARG A 188 -11.15 -10.79 27.75
C ARG A 188 -11.83 -11.79 26.81
N ARG A 189 -12.30 -11.35 25.64
CA ARG A 189 -12.90 -12.24 24.62
C ARG A 189 -11.88 -13.26 24.08
N LEU A 190 -10.61 -12.88 24.05
CA LEU A 190 -9.50 -13.74 23.63
C LEU A 190 -8.93 -14.59 24.78
N SER A 191 -9.48 -14.50 26.00
CA SER A 191 -8.94 -15.12 27.21
C SER A 191 -7.46 -14.78 27.44
N ALA A 192 -7.12 -13.50 27.28
CA ALA A 192 -5.78 -12.94 27.45
C ALA A 192 -5.78 -11.74 28.43
N ASP A 193 -6.73 -11.72 29.36
CA ASP A 193 -6.85 -10.74 30.44
C ASP A 193 -6.01 -11.09 31.68
N ASP A 194 -5.39 -12.26 31.68
CA ASP A 194 -4.45 -12.76 32.69
C ASP A 194 -3.01 -12.26 32.49
N GLY A 195 -2.78 -11.36 31.53
CA GLY A 195 -1.46 -10.80 31.22
C GLY A 195 -0.69 -11.54 30.13
N ARG A 196 -1.26 -12.59 29.53
CA ARG A 196 -0.71 -13.18 28.29
C ARG A 196 -0.58 -12.14 27.20
N MET A 197 0.54 -12.18 26.48
CA MET A 197 0.76 -11.35 25.31
C MET A 197 -0.17 -11.73 24.17
N VAL A 198 -0.74 -10.76 23.46
CA VAL A 198 -1.57 -11.00 22.29
C VAL A 198 -0.74 -10.73 21.03
N ILE A 199 -0.60 -11.74 20.18
CA ILE A 199 0.06 -11.65 18.89
C ILE A 199 -1.03 -11.67 17.81
N ALA A 200 -1.24 -10.54 17.14
CA ALA A 200 -2.24 -10.43 16.09
C ALA A 200 -1.64 -10.77 14.72
N VAL A 201 -2.34 -11.62 13.96
CA VAL A 201 -1.97 -12.01 12.60
C VAL A 201 -3.12 -11.66 11.65
N PRO A 202 -3.20 -10.39 11.18
CA PRO A 202 -4.22 -9.94 10.24
C PRO A 202 -3.95 -10.35 8.78
N ILE A 203 -2.92 -11.14 8.50
CA ILE A 203 -2.57 -11.64 7.16
C ILE A 203 -3.76 -12.39 6.54
N GLU A 204 -4.00 -12.19 5.24
CA GLU A 204 -5.02 -12.94 4.50
C GLU A 204 -4.80 -14.46 4.63
N ALA A 205 -5.89 -15.21 4.81
CA ALA A 205 -5.85 -16.67 4.90
C ALA A 205 -5.85 -17.29 3.49
N LYS A 206 -4.85 -16.95 2.68
CA LYS A 206 -4.56 -17.53 1.36
C LYS A 206 -3.32 -18.42 1.45
N ASP A 207 -3.18 -19.34 0.49
CA ASP A 207 -2.00 -20.19 0.39
C ASP A 207 -0.83 -19.36 -0.15
N THR A 208 -0.05 -18.79 0.77
CA THR A 208 1.13 -17.98 0.45
C THR A 208 2.32 -18.42 1.30
N VAL A 209 3.53 -18.13 0.81
CA VAL A 209 4.77 -18.45 1.53
C VAL A 209 4.77 -17.75 2.89
N GLU A 210 4.35 -16.48 2.94
CA GLU A 210 4.36 -15.68 4.17
C GLU A 210 3.44 -16.27 5.25
N LEU A 211 2.23 -16.70 4.88
CA LEU A 211 1.32 -17.31 5.85
C LEU A 211 1.87 -18.65 6.34
N THR A 212 2.50 -19.42 5.45
CA THR A 212 3.13 -20.71 5.78
C THR A 212 4.24 -20.53 6.81
N GLU A 213 5.19 -19.63 6.55
CA GLU A 213 6.30 -19.31 7.46
C GLU A 213 5.79 -18.83 8.83
N VAL A 214 4.72 -18.03 8.85
CA VAL A 214 4.08 -17.58 10.11
C VAL A 214 3.48 -18.76 10.88
N VAL A 215 2.75 -19.64 10.21
CA VAL A 215 2.15 -20.83 10.86
C VAL A 215 3.24 -21.76 11.39
N GLU A 216 4.30 -22.00 10.63
CA GLU A 216 5.45 -22.81 11.06
C GLU A 216 6.15 -22.20 12.28
N ALA A 217 6.38 -20.88 12.29
CA ALA A 217 6.93 -20.17 13.44
C ALA A 217 6.08 -20.38 14.69
N ILE A 218 4.74 -20.25 14.56
CA ILE A 218 3.80 -20.40 15.67
C ILE A 218 3.82 -21.83 16.22
N VAL A 219 3.87 -22.84 15.36
CA VAL A 219 4.01 -24.24 15.77
C VAL A 219 5.36 -24.48 16.46
N ALA A 220 6.43 -23.84 16.00
CA ALA A 220 7.76 -23.93 16.59
C ALA A 220 7.87 -23.22 17.96
N LEU A 221 7.09 -22.15 18.19
CA LEU A 221 7.11 -21.40 19.46
C LEU A 221 6.85 -22.32 20.67
N ASP A 222 5.91 -23.26 20.58
CA ASP A 222 5.59 -24.18 21.68
C ASP A 222 6.79 -25.06 22.10
N LYS A 223 7.70 -25.35 21.16
CA LYS A 223 8.92 -26.11 21.44
C LYS A 223 9.98 -25.27 22.13
N THR A 224 10.03 -23.98 21.83
CA THR A 224 11.08 -23.07 22.29
C THR A 224 10.71 -22.31 23.56
N GLN A 225 9.43 -22.09 23.82
CA GLN A 225 8.96 -21.37 25.00
C GLN A 225 7.72 -22.06 25.62
N SER A 226 7.98 -22.98 26.55
CA SER A 226 6.93 -23.85 27.12
C SER A 226 5.98 -23.17 28.10
N ASP A 227 6.24 -21.92 28.51
CA ASP A 227 5.42 -21.20 29.49
C ASP A 227 4.16 -20.56 28.88
N ARG A 228 4.00 -20.62 27.54
CA ARG A 228 2.80 -20.24 26.76
C ARG A 228 2.21 -18.90 27.20
N ARG A 229 3.07 -17.91 27.46
CA ARG A 229 2.66 -16.56 27.86
C ARG A 229 2.08 -15.71 26.71
N TRP A 230 1.63 -16.34 25.63
CA TRP A 230 1.05 -15.67 24.46
C TRP A 230 -0.25 -16.32 24.00
N ARG A 231 -1.02 -15.50 23.29
CA ARG A 231 -2.21 -15.87 22.53
C ARG A 231 -2.00 -15.38 21.10
N VAL A 232 -2.00 -16.28 20.15
CA VAL A 232 -1.88 -15.94 18.72
C VAL A 232 -3.26 -15.89 18.09
N VAL A 233 -3.59 -14.79 17.43
CA VAL A 233 -4.94 -14.52 16.91
C VAL A 233 -4.89 -14.24 15.42
N PHE A 234 -5.41 -15.17 14.63
CA PHE A 234 -5.60 -15.00 13.18
C PHE A 234 -6.93 -14.32 12.89
N THR A 235 -6.93 -13.32 12.01
CA THR A 235 -8.15 -12.63 11.54
C THR A 235 -8.31 -12.66 10.01
N GLY A 236 -7.43 -13.36 9.31
CA GLY A 236 -7.44 -13.48 7.85
C GLY A 236 -8.76 -14.01 7.25
N ARG A 237 -9.19 -13.40 6.14
CA ARG A 237 -10.14 -13.98 5.17
C ARG A 237 -9.37 -14.76 4.11
N GLY A 238 -9.95 -15.85 3.61
CA GLY A 238 -9.43 -16.56 2.44
C GLY A 238 -9.69 -18.06 2.48
N GLY A 239 -9.29 -18.74 1.42
CA GLY A 239 -9.61 -20.14 1.16
C GLY A 239 -8.99 -21.14 2.15
N VAL A 240 -7.88 -20.79 2.81
CA VAL A 240 -7.21 -21.68 3.77
C VAL A 240 -7.61 -21.42 5.22
N ARG A 241 -8.57 -20.53 5.49
CA ARG A 241 -9.03 -20.21 6.84
C ARG A 241 -9.47 -21.45 7.64
N SER A 242 -10.12 -22.41 7.00
CA SER A 242 -10.55 -23.66 7.65
C SER A 242 -9.36 -24.50 8.18
N HIS A 243 -8.17 -24.37 7.58
CA HIS A 243 -6.95 -25.00 8.07
C HIS A 243 -6.44 -24.30 9.34
N LEU A 244 -6.51 -22.97 9.40
CA LEU A 244 -6.20 -22.20 10.61
C LEU A 244 -7.18 -22.54 11.74
N GLU A 245 -8.46 -22.77 11.43
CA GLU A 245 -9.47 -23.18 12.42
C GLU A 245 -9.13 -24.56 12.99
N LYS A 246 -8.76 -25.53 12.15
CA LYS A 246 -8.22 -26.83 12.60
C LYS A 246 -6.97 -26.67 13.48
N LEU A 247 -6.06 -25.77 13.12
CA LEU A 247 -4.87 -25.45 13.93
C LEU A 247 -5.26 -24.94 15.31
N SER A 248 -6.27 -24.06 15.41
CA SER A 248 -6.76 -23.54 16.70
C SER A 248 -7.43 -24.60 17.58
N HIS A 249 -7.93 -25.68 17.00
CA HIS A 249 -8.40 -26.84 17.77
C HIS A 249 -7.25 -27.71 18.28
N ALA A 250 -6.13 -27.75 17.56
CA ALA A 250 -4.94 -28.50 17.95
C ALA A 250 -4.07 -27.74 18.96
N LEU A 251 -4.06 -26.40 18.89
CA LEU A 251 -3.20 -25.53 19.70
C LEU A 251 -4.05 -24.59 20.55
N ASP A 252 -4.06 -24.81 21.85
CA ASP A 252 -4.89 -24.08 22.83
C ASP A 252 -4.57 -22.59 22.95
N TYR A 253 -3.38 -22.15 22.53
CA TYR A 253 -2.94 -20.76 22.48
C TYR A 253 -3.22 -20.05 21.15
N VAL A 254 -3.76 -20.76 20.15
CA VAL A 254 -4.15 -20.19 18.86
C VAL A 254 -5.66 -19.91 18.84
N THR A 255 -6.06 -18.78 18.29
CA THR A 255 -7.47 -18.42 18.08
C THR A 255 -7.65 -17.93 16.66
N VAL A 256 -8.69 -18.39 15.97
CA VAL A 256 -9.13 -17.78 14.71
C VAL A 256 -10.36 -16.92 14.99
N ALA A 257 -10.18 -15.61 15.01
CA ALA A 257 -11.25 -14.64 15.24
C ALA A 257 -11.98 -14.28 13.94
N ALA A 258 -13.15 -13.67 14.06
CA ALA A 258 -13.90 -13.20 12.90
C ALA A 258 -13.11 -12.12 12.15
N PRO A 259 -13.11 -12.12 10.80
CA PRO A 259 -12.43 -11.08 10.03
C PRO A 259 -12.83 -9.64 10.35
N SER A 260 -14.09 -9.43 10.74
CA SER A 260 -14.60 -8.13 11.17
C SER A 260 -13.95 -7.62 12.46
N ASP A 261 -13.28 -8.49 13.22
CA ASP A 261 -12.60 -8.13 14.46
C ASP A 261 -11.11 -7.77 14.25
N ALA A 262 -10.58 -7.79 13.01
CA ALA A 262 -9.16 -7.48 12.73
C ALA A 262 -8.68 -6.19 13.42
N VAL A 263 -9.43 -5.10 13.26
CA VAL A 263 -9.17 -3.80 13.89
C VAL A 263 -9.14 -3.92 15.42
N ASN A 264 -10.11 -4.62 16.02
CA ASN A 264 -10.22 -4.78 17.47
C ASN A 264 -9.07 -5.61 18.04
N VAL A 265 -8.70 -6.70 17.33
CA VAL A 265 -7.63 -7.61 17.70
C VAL A 265 -6.28 -6.91 17.64
N VAL A 266 -5.98 -6.20 16.54
CA VAL A 266 -4.73 -5.43 16.40
C VAL A 266 -4.62 -4.34 17.46
N ASN A 267 -5.72 -3.63 17.76
CA ASN A 267 -5.73 -2.64 18.84
C ASN A 267 -5.45 -3.25 20.24
N ALA A 268 -5.89 -4.49 20.46
CA ALA A 268 -5.69 -5.25 21.70
C ALA A 268 -4.33 -5.96 21.78
N ALA A 269 -3.59 -6.01 20.68
CA ALA A 269 -2.33 -6.74 20.55
C ALA A 269 -1.16 -6.08 21.28
N ASP A 270 -0.15 -6.89 21.56
CA ASP A 270 1.18 -6.48 22.02
C ASP A 270 2.18 -6.52 20.86
N ILE A 271 2.03 -7.50 19.95
CA ILE A 271 2.81 -7.66 18.72
C ILE A 271 1.83 -7.87 17.55
N VAL A 272 2.14 -7.31 16.40
CA VAL A 272 1.42 -7.56 15.14
C VAL A 272 2.36 -8.19 14.13
N ILE A 273 1.95 -9.28 13.49
CA ILE A 273 2.65 -9.86 12.35
C ILE A 273 1.93 -9.40 11.08
N ALA A 274 2.54 -8.45 10.37
CA ALA A 274 1.98 -7.81 9.19
C ALA A 274 2.61 -8.36 7.92
N SER A 275 1.86 -8.33 6.82
CA SER A 275 2.38 -8.61 5.48
C SER A 275 1.81 -7.60 4.48
N ALA A 276 2.17 -7.76 3.20
CA ALA A 276 1.60 -6.97 2.13
C ALA A 276 0.08 -7.16 1.97
N ARG A 277 -0.43 -8.34 2.30
CA ARG A 277 -1.83 -8.75 2.09
C ARG A 277 -2.50 -9.02 3.43
N MET A 278 -3.32 -8.08 3.89
CA MET A 278 -3.99 -8.15 5.19
C MET A 278 -5.51 -7.96 5.08
N THR A 279 -6.22 -8.55 6.03
CA THR A 279 -7.68 -8.51 6.10
C THR A 279 -8.16 -7.31 6.91
N GLY A 280 -8.86 -6.39 6.23
CA GLY A 280 -9.58 -5.28 6.89
C GLY A 280 -8.70 -4.15 7.44
N LEU A 281 -7.39 -4.24 7.20
CA LEU A 281 -6.36 -3.29 7.62
C LEU A 281 -5.32 -3.21 6.51
N ASP A 282 -4.75 -2.03 6.27
CA ASP A 282 -3.49 -1.91 5.51
C ASP A 282 -2.27 -1.74 6.44
N SER A 283 -1.08 -1.69 5.85
CA SER A 283 0.17 -1.55 6.61
C SER A 283 0.21 -0.25 7.40
N ASP A 284 -0.24 0.87 6.81
CA ASP A 284 -0.29 2.15 7.52
C ASP A 284 -1.27 2.10 8.69
N ASP A 285 -2.40 1.40 8.57
CA ASP A 285 -3.31 1.16 9.68
C ASP A 285 -2.60 0.46 10.84
N VAL A 286 -1.94 -0.67 10.56
CA VAL A 286 -1.22 -1.46 11.56
C VAL A 286 -0.14 -0.61 12.24
N MET A 287 0.69 0.08 11.45
CA MET A 287 1.79 0.89 11.98
C MET A 287 1.27 2.11 12.77
N ASN A 288 0.11 2.68 12.39
CA ASN A 288 -0.50 3.80 13.11
C ASN A 288 -1.13 3.41 14.46
N VAL A 289 -1.44 2.12 14.68
CA VAL A 289 -1.83 1.65 16.03
C VAL A 289 -0.67 1.86 17.01
N GLY A 290 0.55 1.79 16.52
CA GLY A 290 1.77 1.93 17.32
C GLY A 290 2.04 0.70 18.18
N LYS A 291 1.88 -0.49 17.59
CA LYS A 291 2.31 -1.76 18.19
C LYS A 291 3.66 -2.16 17.58
N ALA A 292 4.43 -2.93 18.34
CA ALA A 292 5.59 -3.63 17.79
C ALA A 292 5.12 -4.49 16.61
N THR A 293 5.77 -4.34 15.46
CA THR A 293 5.32 -4.97 14.22
C THR A 293 6.46 -5.75 13.57
N ILE A 294 6.17 -7.02 13.26
CA ILE A 294 7.03 -7.90 12.47
C ILE A 294 6.45 -7.93 11.06
N VAL A 295 7.21 -7.50 10.06
CA VAL A 295 6.81 -7.50 8.65
C VAL A 295 7.38 -8.75 7.99
N VAL A 296 6.50 -9.56 7.40
CA VAL A 296 6.87 -10.82 6.75
C VAL A 296 6.76 -10.75 5.24
N GLY A 297 7.75 -11.33 4.55
CA GLY A 297 7.77 -11.52 3.09
C GLY A 297 7.77 -10.26 2.23
N ASN A 298 7.95 -9.08 2.83
CA ASN A 298 7.98 -7.83 2.09
C ASN A 298 8.94 -6.82 2.73
N GLU A 299 10.22 -6.95 2.42
CA GLU A 299 11.27 -6.01 2.86
C GLU A 299 10.99 -4.58 2.40
N ARG A 300 10.49 -4.41 1.18
CA ARG A 300 10.17 -3.09 0.63
C ARG A 300 9.09 -2.37 1.45
N LEU A 301 8.10 -3.12 1.95
CA LEU A 301 7.09 -2.62 2.87
C LEU A 301 7.72 -2.15 4.18
N ALA A 302 8.63 -2.95 4.76
CA ALA A 302 9.29 -2.59 6.02
C ALA A 302 10.20 -1.37 5.89
N ARG A 303 10.90 -1.21 4.75
CA ARG A 303 11.73 -0.03 4.45
C ARG A 303 10.96 1.28 4.62
N ALA A 304 9.64 1.28 4.39
CA ALA A 304 8.79 2.44 4.59
C ALA A 304 8.86 2.95 6.03
N TYR A 305 8.81 2.04 6.98
CA TYR A 305 8.67 2.40 8.38
C TYR A 305 10.01 2.49 9.10
N GLY A 306 11.11 2.22 8.38
CA GLY A 306 12.47 2.30 8.88
C GLY A 306 12.85 1.11 9.75
N PRO A 307 13.96 1.20 10.53
CA PRO A 307 14.51 0.07 11.26
C PRO A 307 13.62 -0.46 12.40
N HIS A 308 12.56 0.27 12.76
CA HIS A 308 11.61 -0.14 13.80
C HIS A 308 10.53 -1.10 13.28
N ALA A 309 10.43 -1.32 11.97
CA ALA A 309 9.66 -2.41 11.41
C ALA A 309 10.59 -3.62 11.24
N THR A 310 10.52 -4.55 12.20
CA THR A 310 11.35 -5.76 12.19
C THR A 310 10.97 -6.61 10.98
N VAL A 311 11.92 -6.89 10.09
CA VAL A 311 11.73 -7.82 8.96
C VAL A 311 12.04 -9.24 9.43
N ALA A 312 11.16 -10.18 9.07
CA ALA A 312 11.43 -11.60 9.22
C ALA A 312 10.82 -12.38 8.05
N ASN A 313 11.62 -13.15 7.33
CA ASN A 313 11.21 -13.85 6.11
C ASN A 313 11.07 -15.36 6.30
N THR A 314 11.60 -15.91 7.41
CA THR A 314 11.54 -17.34 7.71
C THR A 314 10.89 -17.61 9.07
N ALA A 315 10.39 -18.82 9.27
CA ALA A 315 9.77 -19.26 10.52
C ALA A 315 10.69 -19.04 11.73
N ASP A 316 11.98 -19.32 11.58
CA ASP A 316 13.00 -19.12 12.61
C ASP A 316 13.19 -17.63 12.94
N GLU A 317 13.31 -16.76 11.92
CA GLU A 317 13.41 -15.31 12.11
C GLU A 317 12.16 -14.73 12.77
N ILE A 318 10.97 -15.20 12.38
CA ILE A 318 9.69 -14.79 12.97
C ILE A 318 9.65 -15.20 14.45
N GLY A 319 10.03 -16.45 14.76
CA GLY A 319 10.10 -16.94 16.14
C GLY A 319 11.09 -16.14 16.99
N GLN A 320 12.27 -15.83 16.45
CA GLN A 320 13.27 -14.98 17.11
C GLN A 320 12.77 -13.57 17.37
N ALA A 321 12.09 -12.95 16.39
CA ALA A 321 11.52 -11.62 16.54
C ALA A 321 10.41 -11.59 17.60
N ILE A 322 9.55 -12.61 17.64
CA ILE A 322 8.53 -12.77 18.70
C ILE A 322 9.20 -12.90 20.07
N ALA A 323 10.22 -13.74 20.19
CA ALA A 323 10.96 -13.96 21.44
C ALA A 323 11.66 -12.67 21.92
N SER A 324 12.29 -11.94 21.00
CA SER A 324 12.94 -10.65 21.27
C SER A 324 11.94 -9.65 21.84
N TYR A 325 10.82 -9.46 21.13
CA TYR A 325 9.78 -8.55 21.61
C TYR A 325 9.16 -9.04 22.92
N ALA A 326 8.95 -10.35 23.11
CA ALA A 326 8.43 -10.89 24.38
C ALA A 326 9.35 -10.58 25.56
N GLY A 327 10.67 -10.71 25.36
CA GLY A 327 11.70 -10.43 26.35
C GLY A 327 11.92 -8.95 26.67
N SER A 328 11.52 -8.04 25.78
CA SER A 328 11.78 -6.60 25.94
C SER A 328 10.52 -5.73 25.79
N PRO A 329 9.78 -5.48 26.90
CA PRO A 329 8.65 -4.55 26.89
C PRO A 329 9.01 -3.12 26.49
N ALA A 330 10.22 -2.67 26.79
CA ALA A 330 10.69 -1.33 26.43
C ALA A 330 10.82 -1.18 24.91
N ASP A 331 11.43 -2.16 24.24
CA ASP A 331 11.59 -2.14 22.79
C ASP A 331 10.24 -2.20 22.08
N ARG A 332 9.30 -3.02 22.58
CA ARG A 332 7.93 -3.07 22.03
C ARG A 332 7.25 -1.71 22.02
N ILE A 333 7.36 -0.95 23.12
CA ILE A 333 6.75 0.37 23.26
C ILE A 333 7.48 1.40 22.39
N SER A 334 8.82 1.38 22.42
CA SER A 334 9.66 2.30 21.66
C SER A 334 9.44 2.15 20.14
N ASP A 335 9.52 0.92 19.63
CA ASP A 335 9.32 0.64 18.21
C ASP A 335 7.90 0.97 17.78
N GLY A 336 6.89 0.58 18.56
CA GLY A 336 5.50 0.94 18.29
C GLY A 336 5.29 2.46 18.19
N PHE A 337 5.89 3.24 19.11
CA PHE A 337 5.81 4.70 19.03
C PHE A 337 6.53 5.26 17.80
N ALA A 338 7.71 4.72 17.46
CA ALA A 338 8.47 5.15 16.29
C ALA A 338 7.73 4.86 14.98
N LEU A 339 7.14 3.68 14.83
CA LEU A 339 6.29 3.30 13.69
C LEU A 339 5.12 4.27 13.52
N ARG A 340 4.37 4.52 14.60
CA ARG A 340 3.24 5.46 14.57
C ARG A 340 3.68 6.88 14.23
N LYS A 341 4.81 7.33 14.79
CA LYS A 341 5.39 8.64 14.48
C LYS A 341 5.76 8.72 12.99
N ARG A 342 6.34 7.66 12.43
CA ARG A 342 6.75 7.59 11.02
C ARG A 342 5.56 7.67 10.07
N VAL A 343 4.46 7.00 10.37
CA VAL A 343 3.20 7.11 9.62
C VAL A 343 2.68 8.55 9.66
N ARG A 344 2.62 9.14 10.87
CA ARG A 344 2.08 10.49 11.09
C ARG A 344 2.92 11.62 10.53
N SER A 345 4.25 11.49 10.56
CA SER A 345 5.15 12.50 10.02
C SER A 345 5.17 12.52 8.50
N GLY A 346 4.45 11.60 7.84
CA GLY A 346 4.49 11.40 6.41
C GLY A 346 5.83 10.78 6.01
N ASN A 347 5.78 9.61 5.39
CA ASN A 347 6.97 8.93 4.91
C ASN A 347 7.40 9.45 3.52
N ARG A 348 7.41 10.79 3.36
CA ARG A 348 7.57 11.46 2.06
C ARG A 348 8.77 10.95 1.27
N ASP A 349 9.91 10.82 1.92
CA ASP A 349 11.15 10.45 1.22
C ASP A 349 11.14 9.03 0.70
N HIS A 350 10.70 8.08 1.52
CA HIS A 350 10.56 6.71 1.07
C HIS A 350 9.44 6.55 0.03
N LEU A 351 8.34 7.30 0.15
CA LEU A 351 7.25 7.26 -0.81
C LEU A 351 7.75 7.73 -2.19
N VAL A 352 8.57 8.79 -2.23
CA VAL A 352 9.21 9.24 -3.46
C VAL A 352 10.24 8.22 -3.97
N GLU A 353 11.10 7.69 -3.09
CA GLU A 353 12.12 6.70 -3.45
C GLU A 353 11.52 5.43 -4.05
N THR A 354 10.51 4.85 -3.39
CA THR A 354 9.83 3.63 -3.83
C THR A 354 9.13 3.81 -5.18
N LEU A 355 8.56 5.00 -5.42
CA LEU A 355 7.99 5.31 -6.74
C LEU A 355 9.07 5.46 -7.80
N LEU A 356 10.21 6.06 -7.48
CA LEU A 356 11.34 6.16 -8.41
C LEU A 356 11.96 4.78 -8.72
N GLU A 357 11.99 3.86 -7.76
CA GLU A 357 12.34 2.45 -7.98
C GLU A 357 11.33 1.78 -8.94
N LEU A 358 10.02 1.96 -8.67
CA LEU A 358 8.97 1.43 -9.54
C LEU A 358 9.03 2.01 -10.95
N TYR A 359 9.34 3.30 -11.11
CA TYR A 359 9.48 3.93 -12.43
C TYR A 359 10.67 3.37 -13.20
N ALA A 360 11.81 3.16 -12.54
CA ALA A 360 12.96 2.53 -13.17
C ALA A 360 12.62 1.10 -13.63
N TYR A 361 11.96 0.32 -12.77
CA TYR A 361 11.52 -1.03 -13.12
C TYR A 361 10.53 -1.02 -14.29
N ALA A 362 9.54 -0.12 -14.28
CA ALA A 362 8.57 0.01 -15.35
C ALA A 362 9.22 0.42 -16.69
N GLU A 363 10.26 1.24 -16.70
CA GLU A 363 11.05 1.51 -17.92
C GLU A 363 11.71 0.24 -18.46
N THR A 364 12.20 -0.66 -17.61
CA THR A 364 12.81 -1.92 -18.07
C THR A 364 11.82 -2.91 -18.66
N LEU A 365 10.55 -2.88 -18.21
CA LEU A 365 9.49 -3.73 -18.75
C LEU A 365 9.00 -3.27 -20.14
N ASN A 366 9.16 -1.97 -20.45
CA ASN A 366 8.76 -1.37 -21.72
C ASN A 366 9.88 -1.26 -22.76
N ALA A 367 11.14 -1.54 -22.38
CA ALA A 367 12.30 -1.54 -23.26
C ALA A 367 12.40 -2.84 -24.06
#